data_AF-A0A8T3NPR0-F1
#
_entry.id   AF-A0A8T3NPR0-F1
#
_cell.length_a   1.000
_cell.length_b   1.000
_cell.length_c   1.000
_cell.angle_alpha   90.00
_cell.angle_beta   90.00
_cell.angle_gamma   90.00
#
_symmetry.space_group_name_H-M   'P 1'
#
loop_
_entity.id
_entity.type
_entity.pdbx_description
1 polymer ?
#
loop_
_entity_poly.entity_id
_entity_poly.type
_entity_poly.pdbx_seq_one_letter_code
_entity_poly.pdbx_strand_id
1 'polypeptide(L)'
;MRGFVIGWVVAFSLVGLGALGIGSALGPAPPRAAGPAPPPVSVEAVPTAAPFTQDAALDVVAGRLASTSKGAQFRLELRRSAQVTYHSADHWTIRWGPASWTAHGPGRYAEPDNEAARRLEAEAAIPL
;
A
#
# COMPACT_ATOMS: atom_id res chain seq x y z
N MET A 1 -31.86 5.12 -9.89
CA MET A 1 -30.99 5.76 -8.88
C MET A 1 -29.78 6.34 -9.61
N ARG A 2 -29.89 7.59 -10.07
CA ARG A 2 -28.93 8.27 -10.98
C ARG A 2 -28.67 9.69 -10.44
N GLY A 3 -28.04 9.79 -9.29
CA GLY A 3 -27.93 11.07 -8.59
C GLY A 3 -26.82 11.13 -7.55
N PHE A 4 -25.63 10.62 -7.87
CA PHE A 4 -24.51 10.61 -6.90
C PHE A 4 -23.13 10.76 -7.55
N VAL A 5 -23.02 11.57 -8.62
CA VAL A 5 -21.73 11.77 -9.33
C VAL A 5 -21.29 13.25 -9.36
N ILE A 6 -22.08 14.18 -8.80
CA ILE A 6 -21.77 15.61 -8.83
C ILE A 6 -21.59 16.09 -7.39
N GLY A 7 -20.41 15.83 -6.81
CA GLY A 7 -20.11 16.28 -5.44
C GLY A 7 -18.66 16.12 -4.99
N TRP A 8 -17.83 15.35 -5.70
CA TRP A 8 -16.48 14.98 -5.23
C TRP A 8 -15.33 15.82 -5.80
N VAL A 9 -15.58 16.72 -6.76
CA VAL A 9 -14.50 17.41 -7.50
C VAL A 9 -14.06 18.75 -6.87
N VAL A 10 -14.73 19.23 -5.81
CA VAL A 10 -14.46 20.57 -5.24
C VAL A 10 -13.51 20.55 -4.01
N ALA A 11 -13.11 19.38 -3.49
CA ALA A 11 -12.39 19.28 -2.22
C ALA A 11 -10.84 19.22 -2.30
N PHE A 12 -10.23 19.19 -3.49
CA PHE A 12 -8.78 19.02 -3.66
C PHE A 12 -8.08 20.24 -4.28
N SER A 13 -8.35 21.43 -3.75
CA SER A 13 -7.60 22.63 -4.09
C SER A 13 -7.41 23.49 -2.86
N LEU A 14 -6.50 23.09 -1.95
CA LEU A 14 -5.83 23.98 -1.00
C LEU A 14 -4.86 23.19 -0.10
N VAL A 15 -3.68 22.85 -0.64
CA VAL A 15 -2.46 22.72 0.18
C VAL A 15 -1.36 23.47 -0.56
N GLY A 16 -1.51 24.78 -0.60
CA GLY A 16 -0.44 25.69 -0.98
C GLY A 16 0.43 25.97 0.25
N LEU A 17 1.73 25.75 0.07
CA LEU A 17 2.85 26.28 0.86
C LEU A 17 2.48 27.59 1.57
N GLY A 18 2.76 27.80 2.85
CA GLY A 18 4.07 27.64 3.47
C GLY A 18 4.51 29.02 3.98
N ALA A 19 4.46 29.18 5.31
CA ALA A 19 5.22 30.11 6.17
C ALA A 19 5.11 31.63 5.94
N LEU A 20 4.41 32.31 6.85
CA LEU A 20 4.52 33.75 7.07
C LEU A 20 4.49 34.06 8.59
N GLY A 21 5.47 34.83 9.06
CA GLY A 21 5.65 35.30 10.44
C GLY A 21 6.64 34.44 11.22
N ILE A 22 7.76 34.93 11.72
CA ILE A 22 7.92 36.04 12.68
C ILE A 22 9.31 36.68 12.47
N GLY A 23 9.43 38.00 12.55
CA GLY A 23 10.76 38.64 12.50
C GLY A 23 10.75 40.16 12.70
N SER A 24 10.94 40.56 13.95
CA SER A 24 10.92 41.91 14.51
C SER A 24 11.95 42.89 13.95
N ALA A 25 11.65 44.17 14.18
CA ALA A 25 12.42 45.36 13.87
C ALA A 25 13.88 45.38 14.37
N LEU A 26 14.76 45.79 13.43
CA LEU A 26 15.89 46.74 13.52
C LEU A 26 16.60 46.98 14.87
N GLY A 27 17.85 46.51 14.93
CA GLY A 27 18.94 47.10 15.71
C GLY A 27 20.28 46.51 15.23
N PRO A 28 21.33 47.31 14.90
CA PRO A 28 22.59 46.75 14.40
C PRO A 28 23.45 46.23 15.56
N ALA A 29 23.68 44.91 15.57
CA ALA A 29 24.69 44.27 16.43
C ALA A 29 26.05 44.19 15.67
N PRO A 30 27.20 44.30 16.38
CA PRO A 30 28.52 44.35 15.75
C PRO A 30 28.90 43.03 15.06
N PRO A 31 29.78 43.05 14.04
CA PRO A 31 30.13 41.86 13.28
C PRO A 31 30.85 40.84 14.16
N ARG A 32 30.18 39.72 14.44
CA ARG A 32 30.76 38.54 15.08
C ARG A 32 31.54 37.78 14.02
N ALA A 33 32.83 37.55 14.26
CA ALA A 33 33.70 36.81 13.35
C ALA A 33 33.07 35.46 12.95
N ALA A 34 32.98 35.21 11.65
CA ALA A 34 32.44 33.98 11.09
C ALA A 34 33.36 32.80 11.42
N GLY A 35 32.97 31.99 12.40
CA GLY A 35 33.49 30.63 12.54
C GLY A 35 32.96 29.75 11.39
N PRO A 36 33.66 28.66 11.03
CA PRO A 36 33.20 27.76 9.97
C PRO A 36 31.81 27.22 10.30
N ALA A 37 30.88 27.35 9.35
CA ALA A 37 29.54 26.80 9.48
C ALA A 37 29.63 25.26 9.60
N PRO A 38 28.85 24.64 10.51
CA PRO A 38 28.75 23.19 10.53
C PRO A 38 28.21 22.70 9.17
N PRO A 39 28.69 21.56 8.65
CA PRO A 39 28.17 21.02 7.40
C PRO A 39 26.66 20.77 7.55
N PRO A 40 25.87 21.00 6.47
CA PRO A 40 24.44 20.71 6.50
C PRO A 40 24.25 19.22 6.79
N VAL A 41 23.52 18.90 7.86
CA VAL A 41 23.10 17.54 8.17
C VAL A 41 22.13 17.12 7.07
N SER A 42 22.58 16.25 6.16
CA SER A 42 21.68 15.61 5.20
C SER A 42 20.70 14.74 5.98
N VAL A 43 19.46 15.21 6.10
CA VAL A 43 18.37 14.38 6.61
C VAL A 43 18.12 13.31 5.54
N GLU A 44 18.63 12.10 5.77
CA GLU A 44 18.23 10.93 4.99
C GLU A 44 16.71 10.83 5.03
N ALA A 45 16.07 11.02 3.88
CA ALA A 45 14.63 10.80 3.74
C ALA A 45 14.37 9.32 4.07
N VAL A 46 13.66 9.07 5.17
CA VAL A 46 13.20 7.72 5.51
C VAL A 46 12.44 7.17 4.31
N PRO A 47 12.86 6.03 3.71
CA PRO A 47 12.18 5.48 2.55
C PRO A 47 10.74 5.16 2.94
N THR A 48 9.78 5.91 2.37
CA THR A 48 8.37 5.58 2.50
C THR A 48 8.16 4.24 1.82
N ALA A 49 7.73 3.22 2.57
CA ALA A 49 7.48 1.90 2.01
C ALA A 49 6.55 2.02 0.78
N ALA A 50 6.86 1.26 -0.27
CA ALA A 50 6.04 1.28 -1.49
C ALA A 50 4.58 0.94 -1.18
N PRO A 51 3.59 1.62 -1.80
CA PRO A 51 2.18 1.42 -1.50
C PRO A 51 1.74 -0.03 -1.72
N PHE A 52 0.76 -0.49 -0.95
CA PHE A 52 0.19 -1.83 -1.12
C PHE A 52 -0.89 -1.82 -2.21
N THR A 53 -0.45 -2.13 -3.43
CA THR A 53 -1.28 -2.12 -4.64
C THR A 53 -2.14 -3.38 -4.77
N GLN A 54 -3.12 -3.33 -5.67
CA GLN A 54 -3.91 -4.49 -6.07
C GLN A 54 -3.03 -5.67 -6.52
N ASP A 55 -2.01 -5.42 -7.34
CA ASP A 55 -1.11 -6.48 -7.83
C ASP A 55 -0.32 -7.10 -6.68
N ALA A 56 0.14 -6.27 -5.73
CA ALA A 56 0.80 -6.76 -4.53
C ALA A 56 -0.14 -7.63 -3.66
N ALA A 57 -1.42 -7.28 -3.57
CA ALA A 57 -2.40 -8.11 -2.86
C ALA A 57 -2.61 -9.47 -3.56
N LEU A 58 -2.69 -9.49 -4.89
CA LEU A 58 -2.74 -10.72 -5.68
C LEU A 58 -1.47 -11.56 -5.51
N ASP A 59 -0.29 -10.93 -5.48
CA ASP A 59 0.99 -11.62 -5.25
C ASP A 59 1.02 -12.32 -3.90
N VAL A 60 0.57 -11.62 -2.85
CA VAL A 60 0.53 -12.13 -1.48
C VAL A 60 -0.41 -13.33 -1.38
N VAL A 61 -1.60 -13.27 -1.98
CA VAL A 61 -2.53 -14.42 -1.99
C VAL A 61 -2.00 -15.56 -2.85
N ALA A 62 -1.41 -15.26 -4.02
CA ALA A 62 -0.77 -16.27 -4.85
C ALA A 62 0.35 -17.00 -4.10
N GLY A 63 1.09 -16.29 -3.24
CA GLY A 63 2.14 -16.85 -2.38
C GLY A 63 1.64 -17.88 -1.36
N ARG A 64 0.34 -17.88 -1.02
CA ARG A 64 -0.26 -18.91 -0.15
C ARG A 64 -0.47 -20.24 -0.85
N LEU A 65 -0.52 -20.24 -2.19
CA LEU A 65 -0.67 -21.45 -2.98
C LEU A 65 0.70 -22.10 -3.17
N ALA A 66 0.84 -23.36 -2.78
CA ALA A 66 2.12 -24.07 -2.75
C ALA A 66 2.80 -24.17 -4.13
N SER A 67 4.14 -24.22 -4.18
CA SER A 67 4.92 -24.22 -5.42
C SER A 67 4.93 -25.55 -6.21
N THR A 68 3.90 -26.38 -6.08
CA THR A 68 3.71 -27.59 -6.90
C THR A 68 3.25 -27.23 -8.32
N SER A 69 3.23 -28.20 -9.24
CA SER A 69 2.64 -28.03 -10.58
C SER A 69 1.18 -27.60 -10.53
N LYS A 70 0.40 -28.20 -9.61
CA LYS A 70 -1.01 -27.85 -9.40
C LYS A 70 -1.17 -26.45 -8.82
N GLY A 71 -0.39 -26.12 -7.79
CA GLY A 71 -0.39 -24.79 -7.21
C GLY A 71 0.07 -23.71 -8.20
N ALA A 72 0.99 -24.02 -9.12
CA ALA A 72 1.36 -23.13 -10.21
C ALA A 72 0.19 -22.82 -11.15
N GLN A 73 -0.60 -23.84 -11.53
CA GLN A 73 -1.83 -23.64 -12.29
C GLN A 73 -2.83 -22.78 -11.52
N PHE A 74 -3.02 -23.04 -10.23
CA PHE A 74 -3.91 -22.23 -9.39
C PHE A 74 -3.47 -20.77 -9.29
N ARG A 75 -2.16 -20.49 -9.13
CA ARG A 75 -1.63 -19.11 -9.15
C ARG A 75 -1.90 -18.40 -10.48
N LEU A 76 -1.79 -19.11 -11.61
CA LEU A 76 -2.09 -18.56 -12.93
C LEU A 76 -3.57 -18.22 -13.08
N GLU A 77 -4.46 -19.14 -12.71
CA GLU A 77 -5.91 -18.92 -12.81
C GLU A 77 -6.42 -17.88 -11.82
N LEU A 78 -5.84 -17.82 -10.60
CA LEU A 78 -6.09 -16.77 -9.62
C LEU A 78 -5.83 -15.39 -10.24
N ARG A 79 -4.63 -15.17 -10.81
CA ARG A 79 -4.28 -13.88 -11.43
C ARG A 79 -5.15 -13.53 -12.63
N ARG A 80 -5.62 -14.55 -13.35
CA ARG A 80 -6.46 -14.36 -14.54
C ARG A 80 -7.90 -13.96 -14.19
N SER A 81 -8.45 -14.53 -13.12
CA SER A 81 -9.91 -14.55 -12.92
C SER A 81 -10.38 -14.14 -11.53
N ALA A 82 -9.47 -13.84 -10.59
CA ALA A 82 -9.85 -13.40 -9.26
C ALA A 82 -10.60 -12.06 -9.33
N GLN A 83 -11.62 -11.95 -8.48
CA GLN A 83 -12.25 -10.68 -8.18
C GLN A 83 -11.47 -10.02 -7.04
N VAL A 84 -11.12 -8.76 -7.23
CA VAL A 84 -10.36 -7.99 -6.26
C VAL A 84 -11.20 -6.81 -5.78
N THR A 85 -11.40 -6.72 -4.46
CA THR A 85 -12.16 -5.66 -3.81
C THR A 85 -11.23 -4.83 -2.95
N TYR A 86 -11.19 -3.53 -3.21
CA TYR A 86 -10.48 -2.57 -2.37
C TYR A 86 -11.24 -2.28 -1.07
N HIS A 87 -10.53 -2.28 0.06
CA HIS A 87 -11.09 -1.85 1.35
C HIS A 87 -10.37 -0.64 1.92
N SER A 88 -9.03 -0.64 1.89
CA SER A 88 -8.20 0.47 2.37
C SER A 88 -6.82 0.42 1.72
N ALA A 89 -5.98 1.42 1.97
CA ALA A 89 -4.61 1.47 1.46
C ALA A 89 -3.79 0.22 1.82
N ASP A 90 -4.15 -0.45 2.92
CA ASP A 90 -3.47 -1.62 3.46
C ASP A 90 -4.28 -2.92 3.36
N HIS A 91 -5.50 -2.89 2.81
CA HIS A 91 -6.40 -4.05 2.82
C HIS A 91 -7.15 -4.25 1.51
N TRP A 92 -7.07 -5.47 1.01
CA TRP A 92 -7.78 -5.93 -0.19
C TRP A 92 -8.39 -7.30 0.07
N THR A 93 -9.57 -7.55 -0.49
CA THR A 93 -10.15 -8.90 -0.51
C THR A 93 -9.96 -9.50 -1.90
N ILE A 94 -9.46 -10.72 -1.96
CA ILE A 94 -9.25 -11.49 -3.20
C ILE A 94 -10.19 -12.70 -3.18
N ARG A 95 -11.04 -12.82 -4.19
CA ARG A 95 -11.97 -13.95 -4.34
C ARG A 95 -11.71 -14.73 -5.61
N TRP A 96 -11.64 -16.05 -5.49
CA TRP A 96 -11.57 -16.96 -6.63
C TRP A 96 -12.58 -18.09 -6.46
N GLY A 97 -13.66 -18.01 -7.24
CA GLY A 97 -14.83 -18.85 -7.02
C GLY A 97 -15.40 -18.68 -5.61
N PRO A 98 -15.58 -19.76 -4.83
CA PRO A 98 -16.04 -19.68 -3.44
C PRO A 98 -14.94 -19.30 -2.44
N ALA A 99 -13.66 -19.37 -2.83
CA ALA A 99 -12.54 -19.06 -1.94
C ALA A 99 -12.34 -17.55 -1.79
N SER A 100 -12.05 -17.10 -0.58
CA SER A 100 -11.82 -15.69 -0.24
C SER A 100 -10.64 -15.54 0.71
N TRP A 101 -9.81 -14.53 0.45
CA TRP A 101 -8.70 -14.13 1.31
C TRP A 101 -8.72 -12.62 1.53
N THR A 102 -8.37 -12.19 2.74
CA THR A 102 -8.00 -10.81 3.02
C THR A 102 -6.48 -10.68 2.93
N ALA A 103 -6.00 -9.78 2.09
CA ALA A 103 -4.59 -9.46 1.93
C ALA A 103 -4.26 -8.15 2.67
N HIS A 104 -3.19 -8.18 3.47
CA HIS A 104 -2.73 -7.10 4.33
C HIS A 104 -1.39 -6.55 3.83
N GLY A 105 -1.32 -5.22 3.71
CA GLY A 105 -0.12 -4.50 3.28
C GLY A 105 1.01 -4.52 4.31
N PRO A 106 0.75 -4.20 5.59
CA PRO A 106 1.70 -4.38 6.67
C PRO A 106 2.13 -5.85 6.77
N GLY A 107 3.43 -6.12 6.69
CA GLY A 107 3.95 -7.49 6.72
C GLY A 107 3.67 -8.33 5.47
N ARG A 108 2.90 -7.81 4.50
CA ARG A 108 2.60 -8.44 3.20
C ARG A 108 2.18 -9.91 3.32
N TYR A 109 1.07 -10.13 4.02
CA TYR A 109 0.52 -11.46 4.26
C TYR A 109 -0.98 -11.51 3.93
N ALA A 110 -1.54 -12.70 3.79
CA ALA A 110 -2.97 -12.88 3.58
C ALA A 110 -3.54 -13.93 4.53
N GLU A 111 -4.81 -13.77 4.88
CA GLU A 111 -5.57 -14.68 5.74
C GLU A 111 -6.73 -15.30 4.92
N PRO A 112 -6.98 -16.62 5.04
CA PRO A 112 -8.13 -17.23 4.39
C PRO A 112 -9.42 -16.90 5.17
N ASP A 113 -10.35 -16.20 4.52
CA ASP A 113 -11.60 -15.77 5.16
C ASP A 113 -12.59 -16.93 5.34
N ASN A 114 -12.40 -18.04 4.60
CA ASN A 114 -13.32 -19.16 4.59
C ASN A 114 -12.65 -20.53 4.37
N GLU A 115 -13.46 -21.57 4.54
CA GLU A 115 -13.01 -22.96 4.42
C GLU A 115 -12.63 -23.34 2.98
N ALA A 116 -13.28 -22.74 1.97
CA ALA A 116 -12.94 -22.99 0.58
C ALA A 116 -11.50 -22.52 0.27
N ALA A 117 -11.08 -21.38 0.80
CA ALA A 117 -9.71 -20.89 0.69
C ALA A 117 -8.69 -21.85 1.32
N ARG A 118 -8.94 -22.32 2.55
CA ARG A 118 -8.06 -23.30 3.22
C ARG A 118 -7.94 -24.62 2.47
N ARG A 119 -9.06 -25.13 1.95
CA ARG A 119 -9.06 -26.36 1.12
C ARG A 119 -8.26 -26.18 -0.15
N LEU A 120 -8.39 -25.01 -0.79
CA LEU A 120 -7.68 -24.71 -2.02
C LEU A 120 -6.17 -24.59 -1.79
N GLU A 121 -5.74 -24.02 -0.66
CA GLU A 121 -4.33 -24.03 -0.23
C GLU A 121 -3.81 -25.45 -0.01
N ALA A 122 -4.57 -26.29 0.69
CA ALA A 122 -4.21 -27.69 0.91
C ALA A 122 -4.15 -28.49 -0.41
N GLU A 123 -5.11 -28.27 -1.30
CA GLU A 123 -5.14 -28.91 -2.61
C GLU A 123 -3.96 -28.47 -3.50
N ALA A 124 -3.56 -27.20 -3.44
CA ALA A 124 -2.38 -26.69 -4.12
C ALA A 124 -1.09 -27.38 -3.65
N ALA A 125 -1.05 -27.88 -2.41
CA ALA A 125 0.11 -28.57 -1.86
C ALA A 125 0.24 -30.03 -2.33
N ILE A 126 -0.76 -30.60 -2.99
CA ILE A 126 -0.72 -31.97 -3.50
C ILE A 126 0.10 -32.01 -4.81
N PRO A 127 1.19 -32.79 -4.87
CA PRO A 127 1.94 -32.99 -6.11
C PRO A 127 1.07 -33.70 -7.16
N LEU A 128 1.22 -33.31 -8.43
CA LEU A 128 0.66 -34.05 -9.58
C LEU A 128 1.62 -35.14 -10.02
#